data_AF-A0A968TD97-F1
#
_entry.id   AF-A0A968TD97-F1
#
_cell.length_a   1.000
_cell.length_b   1.000
_cell.length_c   1.000
_cell.angle_alpha   90.00
_cell.angle_beta   90.00
_cell.angle_gamma   90.00
#
_symmetry.space_group_name_H-M   'P 1'
#
loop_
_entity.id
_entity.type
_entity.pdbx_description
1 polymer ?
#
loop_
_entity_poly.entity_id
_entity_poly.type
_entity_poly.pdbx_seq_one_letter_code
_entity_poly.pdbx_strand_id
1 'polypeptide(L)'
;ERYFTRAQDGLAQDWYGRIWLNPPYGRGRANHRAFVATLLREDHAGHVHAAILLVRSATAEQWFQPLWTFPICFVRGRVRFISPDEMQPRSGNTQGTALVSIGNDPDRFAENFSDVGTVYVPR
;
A
#
# COMPACT_ATOMS: atom_id res chain seq x y z
N GLU A 1 0.33 -0.62 20.24
CA GLU A 1 0.37 -0.38 18.78
C GLU A 1 1.47 0.61 18.46
N ARG A 2 2.16 0.44 17.32
CA ARG A 2 3.21 1.36 16.83
C ARG A 2 2.75 1.91 15.48
N TYR A 3 2.58 3.21 15.34
CA TYR A 3 2.23 3.87 14.08
C TYR A 3 3.08 5.12 13.89
N PHE A 4 3.34 5.47 12.63
CA PHE A 4 4.08 6.68 12.26
C PHE A 4 3.18 7.63 11.49
N THR A 5 3.12 8.85 11.96
CA THR A 5 2.42 9.94 11.28
C THR A 5 3.34 10.60 10.26
N ARG A 6 2.74 11.46 9.42
CA ARG A 6 3.50 12.32 8.50
C ARG A 6 4.58 13.15 9.21
N ALA A 7 4.33 13.59 10.44
CA ALA A 7 5.26 14.41 11.22
C ALA A 7 6.50 13.62 11.70
N GLN A 8 6.41 12.29 11.78
CA GLN A 8 7.46 11.42 12.29
C GLN A 8 8.37 10.85 11.19
N ASP A 9 8.13 11.22 9.93
CA ASP A 9 8.81 10.69 8.75
C ASP A 9 8.96 9.17 8.77
N GLY A 10 7.93 8.46 8.29
CA GLY A 10 7.93 7.00 8.26
C GLY A 10 9.10 6.36 7.50
N LEU A 11 9.79 7.09 6.59
CA LEU A 11 10.96 6.56 5.88
C LEU A 11 12.24 6.55 6.74
N ALA A 12 12.28 7.34 7.81
CA ALA A 12 13.39 7.41 8.74
C ALA A 12 13.26 6.43 9.92
N GLN A 13 12.21 5.61 9.92
CA GLN A 13 11.90 4.68 11.01
C GLN A 13 12.33 3.26 10.65
N ASP A 14 12.60 2.45 11.68
CA ASP A 14 12.82 1.02 11.48
C ASP A 14 11.49 0.27 11.34
N TRP A 15 11.41 -0.59 10.32
CA TRP A 15 10.21 -1.32 9.95
C TRP A 15 10.39 -2.80 10.30
N TYR A 16 9.52 -3.32 11.17
CA TYR A 16 9.59 -4.72 11.60
C TYR A 16 8.20 -5.34 11.77
N GLY A 17 8.10 -6.64 11.47
CA GLY A 17 6.92 -7.45 11.72
C GLY A 17 5.82 -7.26 10.68
N ARG A 18 4.57 -7.09 11.14
CA ARG A 18 3.39 -6.96 10.27
C ARG A 18 3.03 -5.50 10.05
N ILE A 19 2.92 -5.07 8.80
CA ILE A 19 2.80 -3.65 8.44
C ILE A 19 1.53 -3.38 7.63
N TRP A 20 0.76 -2.39 8.08
CA TRP A 20 -0.19 -1.68 7.22
C TRP A 20 0.46 -0.40 6.70
N LEU A 21 0.63 -0.26 5.39
CA LEU A 21 1.32 0.86 4.79
C LEU A 21 0.39 1.69 3.89
N ASN A 22 0.07 2.89 4.36
CA ASN A 22 -0.66 3.92 3.61
C ASN A 22 0.25 5.15 3.42
N PRO A 23 1.13 5.14 2.40
CA PRO A 23 2.07 6.22 2.17
C PRO A 23 1.35 7.52 1.77
N PRO A 24 1.97 8.69 2.01
CA PRO A 24 1.40 9.96 1.61
C PRO A 24 1.22 10.04 0.08
N TYR A 25 0.05 10.52 -0.33
CA TYR A 25 -0.27 10.80 -1.73
C TYR A 25 0.27 12.18 -2.11
N GLY A 26 0.79 12.31 -3.34
CA GLY A 26 1.21 13.60 -3.91
C GLY A 26 2.66 13.66 -4.35
N ARG A 27 3.15 14.89 -4.58
CA ARG A 27 4.53 15.18 -5.03
C ARG A 27 5.39 15.52 -3.82
N GLY A 28 6.57 14.92 -3.71
CA GLY A 28 7.49 15.13 -2.59
C GLY A 28 8.54 14.01 -2.49
N ARG A 29 9.48 14.14 -1.55
CA ARG A 29 10.51 13.11 -1.28
C ARG A 29 9.89 11.84 -0.66
N ALA A 30 8.98 12.03 0.28
CA ALA A 30 8.14 10.98 0.86
C ALA A 30 6.93 10.73 -0.06
N ASN A 31 7.05 9.77 -0.98
CA ASN A 31 6.01 9.43 -1.97
C ASN A 31 5.93 7.90 -2.17
N HIS A 32 4.98 7.43 -2.97
CA HIS A 32 4.79 5.99 -3.21
C HIS A 32 6.06 5.27 -3.67
N ARG A 33 6.88 5.88 -4.54
CA ARG A 33 8.14 5.29 -4.99
C ARG A 33 9.09 5.03 -3.82
N ALA A 34 9.29 6.02 -2.95
CA ALA A 34 10.20 5.89 -1.82
C ALA A 34 9.71 4.84 -0.81
N PHE A 35 8.41 4.85 -0.48
CA PHE A 35 7.84 3.88 0.45
C PHE A 35 7.81 2.45 -0.11
N VAL A 36 7.54 2.29 -1.40
CA VAL A 36 7.61 0.97 -2.06
C VAL A 36 9.05 0.45 -2.06
N ALA A 37 10.03 1.29 -2.42
CA ALA A 37 11.42 0.88 -2.40
C ALA A 37 11.89 0.45 -0.99
N THR A 38 11.50 1.19 0.05
CA THR A 38 11.78 0.82 1.44
C THR A 38 11.08 -0.48 1.81
N LEU A 39 9.79 -0.63 1.52
CA LEU A 39 9.04 -1.84 1.84
C LEU A 39 9.70 -3.09 1.26
N LEU A 40 10.05 -3.06 -0.02
CA LEU A 40 10.68 -4.19 -0.71
C LEU A 40 12.08 -4.48 -0.16
N ARG A 41 12.84 -3.45 0.22
CA ARG A 41 14.15 -3.63 0.86
C ARG A 41 14.02 -4.31 2.22
N GLU A 42 13.07 -3.88 3.05
CA GLU A 42 12.85 -4.41 4.39
C GLU A 42 12.24 -5.82 4.37
N ASP A 43 11.39 -6.12 3.39
CA ASP A 43 10.93 -7.48 3.08
C ASP A 43 12.09 -8.39 2.68
N HIS A 44 12.93 -7.95 1.74
CA HIS A 44 14.11 -8.72 1.32
C HIS A 44 15.12 -8.96 2.46
N ALA A 45 15.23 -8.02 3.41
CA ALA A 45 16.05 -8.17 4.60
C ALA A 45 15.43 -9.10 5.68
N GLY A 46 14.19 -9.58 5.48
CA GLY A 46 13.47 -10.42 6.44
C GLY A 46 12.91 -9.65 7.64
N HIS A 47 12.93 -8.32 7.62
CA HIS A 47 12.41 -7.50 8.70
C HIS A 47 10.88 -7.42 8.67
N VAL A 48 10.28 -7.43 7.48
CA VAL A 48 8.83 -7.43 7.28
C VAL A 48 8.36 -8.87 7.14
N HIS A 49 7.55 -9.34 8.08
CA HIS A 49 6.96 -10.68 8.03
C HIS A 49 5.73 -10.73 7.11
N ALA A 50 4.97 -9.64 7.09
CA ALA A 50 3.81 -9.49 6.22
C ALA A 50 3.43 -8.02 6.08
N ALA A 51 2.92 -7.60 4.93
CA ALA A 51 2.41 -6.25 4.75
C ALA A 51 1.20 -6.17 3.83
N ILE A 52 0.35 -5.17 4.08
CA ILE A 52 -0.61 -4.68 3.09
C ILE A 52 -0.25 -3.23 2.76
N LEU A 53 0.03 -3.00 1.47
CA LEU A 53 0.34 -1.69 0.92
C LEU A 53 -0.88 -1.13 0.19
N LEU A 54 -1.34 0.06 0.59
CA LEU A 54 -2.37 0.82 -0.10
C LEU A 54 -1.70 1.88 -0.99
N VAL A 55 -1.76 1.71 -2.30
CA VAL A 55 -1.21 2.69 -3.24
C VAL A 55 -2.19 2.98 -4.36
N ARG A 56 -1.83 3.97 -5.16
CA ARG A 56 -2.54 4.30 -6.38
C ARG A 56 -2.20 3.28 -7.47
N SER A 57 -3.19 2.83 -8.24
CA SER A 57 -3.01 1.87 -9.35
C SER A 57 -2.25 2.53 -10.50
N ALA A 58 -0.93 2.52 -10.41
CA ALA A 58 -0.05 3.27 -11.28
C ALA A 58 0.73 2.32 -12.19
N THR A 59 0.03 1.47 -12.91
CA THR A 59 0.58 0.33 -13.68
C THR A 59 1.59 0.71 -14.76
N ALA A 60 1.65 1.98 -15.17
CA ALA A 60 2.65 2.50 -16.11
C ALA A 60 3.90 3.08 -15.43
N GLU A 61 3.88 3.27 -14.10
CA GLU A 61 5.00 3.84 -13.36
C GLU A 61 6.06 2.77 -13.06
N GLN A 62 7.34 3.14 -13.15
CA GLN A 62 8.46 2.23 -12.88
C GLN A 62 8.44 1.66 -11.46
N TRP A 63 8.06 2.47 -10.47
CA TRP A 63 8.00 2.03 -9.08
C TRP A 63 6.90 1.00 -8.81
N PHE A 64 5.87 0.94 -9.66
CA PHE A 64 4.78 -0.03 -9.53
C PHE A 64 5.14 -1.38 -10.14
N GLN A 65 6.03 -1.43 -11.15
CA GLN A 65 6.41 -2.67 -11.84
C GLN A 65 6.85 -3.82 -10.93
N PRO A 66 7.71 -3.63 -9.92
CA PRO A 66 8.10 -4.74 -9.04
C PRO A 66 6.94 -5.29 -8.21
N LEU A 67 5.81 -4.59 -8.10
CA LEU A 67 4.66 -5.04 -7.32
C LEU A 67 3.91 -6.20 -7.99
N TRP A 68 4.11 -6.43 -9.29
CA TRP A 68 3.46 -7.52 -10.02
C TRP A 68 3.89 -8.93 -9.56
N THR A 69 4.94 -9.05 -8.76
CA THR A 69 5.35 -10.34 -8.16
C THR A 69 4.52 -10.71 -6.93
N PHE A 70 3.57 -9.87 -6.52
CA PHE A 70 2.75 -10.04 -5.33
C PHE A 70 1.27 -10.10 -5.68
N PRO A 71 0.41 -10.70 -4.83
CA PRO A 71 -1.04 -10.56 -4.97
C PRO A 71 -1.47 -9.09 -4.88
N ILE A 72 -2.32 -8.64 -5.80
CA ILE A 72 -2.83 -7.27 -5.89
C ILE A 72 -4.35 -7.28 -6.00
N CYS A 73 -5.03 -6.54 -5.15
CA CYS A 73 -6.44 -6.20 -5.33
C CYS A 73 -6.56 -4.79 -5.94
N PHE A 74 -7.08 -4.70 -7.16
CA PHE A 74 -7.50 -3.45 -7.77
C PHE A 74 -8.92 -3.11 -7.30
N VAL A 75 -9.01 -2.17 -6.35
CA VAL A 75 -10.24 -1.80 -5.65
C VAL A 75 -11.30 -1.31 -6.64
N ARG A 76 -12.53 -1.83 -6.53
CA ARG A 76 -13.67 -1.39 -7.33
C ARG A 76 -14.07 0.03 -6.92
N GLY A 77 -14.16 0.95 -7.89
CA GLY A 77 -14.52 2.34 -7.64
C GLY A 77 -13.34 3.21 -7.17
N ARG A 78 -13.62 4.16 -6.28
CA ARG A 78 -12.64 5.13 -5.75
C ARG A 78 -12.68 5.14 -4.23
N VAL A 79 -11.53 4.93 -3.60
CA VAL A 79 -11.38 5.04 -2.15
C VAL A 79 -11.49 6.52 -1.77
N ARG A 80 -12.45 6.82 -0.87
CA ARG A 80 -12.62 8.14 -0.27
C ARG A 80 -11.89 8.16 1.08
N PHE A 81 -10.91 9.04 1.20
CA PHE A 81 -10.15 9.21 2.44
C PHE A 81 -10.87 10.17 3.38
N ILE A 82 -10.92 9.81 4.65
CA ILE A 82 -11.46 10.65 5.73
C ILE A 82 -10.26 11.20 6.50
N SER A 83 -10.22 12.53 6.69
CA SER A 83 -9.20 13.14 7.55
C SER A 83 -9.66 13.06 9.00
N PRO A 84 -8.78 12.85 10.00
CA PRO A 84 -9.16 12.95 11.41
C PRO A 84 -9.82 14.29 11.76
N ASP A 85 -9.39 15.37 11.08
CA ASP A 85 -9.88 16.74 11.30
C ASP A 85 -11.17 17.05 10.50
N GLU A 86 -11.52 16.22 9.52
CA GLU A 86 -12.68 16.44 8.64
C GLU A 86 -13.65 15.26 8.78
N MET A 87 -14.78 15.48 9.44
CA MET A 87 -15.88 14.50 9.59
C MET A 87 -16.48 14.02 8.26
N GLN A 88 -16.11 14.65 7.14
CA GLN A 88 -16.55 14.28 5.80
C GLN A 88 -15.39 13.79 4.94
N PRO A 89 -15.60 12.77 4.09
CA PRO A 89 -14.56 12.29 3.19
C PRO A 89 -14.13 13.41 2.23
N ARG A 90 -12.82 13.55 2.02
CA ARG A 90 -12.31 14.46 0.98
C ARG A 90 -12.80 13.97 -0.38
N SER A 91 -13.47 14.86 -1.11
CA SER A 91 -13.81 14.62 -2.51
C SER A 91 -12.56 14.79 -3.38
N GLY A 92 -12.47 14.06 -4.50
CA GLY A 92 -11.46 14.33 -5.53
C GLY A 92 -10.34 13.30 -5.71
N ASN A 93 -10.38 12.12 -5.08
CA ASN A 93 -9.50 11.04 -5.51
C ASN A 93 -9.95 10.52 -6.90
N THR A 94 -9.29 10.99 -7.95
CA THR A 94 -9.59 10.61 -9.34
C THR A 94 -8.92 9.30 -9.74
N GLN A 95 -8.02 8.76 -8.89
CA GLN A 95 -7.13 7.68 -9.26
C GLN A 95 -7.59 6.33 -8.71
N GLY A 96 -7.35 5.25 -9.47
CA GLY A 96 -7.59 3.88 -9.01
C GLY A 96 -6.72 3.53 -7.80
N THR A 97 -7.18 2.61 -6.95
CA THR A 97 -6.43 2.15 -5.77
C THR A 97 -6.08 0.68 -5.91
N ALA A 98 -4.84 0.33 -5.56
CA ALA A 98 -4.33 -1.02 -5.48
C ALA A 98 -3.94 -1.34 -4.04
N LEU A 99 -4.40 -2.48 -3.55
CA LEU A 99 -3.93 -3.11 -2.31
C LEU A 99 -2.96 -4.22 -2.70
N VAL A 100 -1.74 -4.21 -2.17
CA VAL A 100 -0.70 -5.19 -2.48
C VAL A 100 -0.35 -5.98 -1.23
N SER A 101 -0.28 -7.30 -1.36
CA SER A 101 0.02 -8.22 -0.26
C SER A 101 1.45 -8.73 -0.34
N ILE A 102 2.24 -8.53 0.71
CA ILE A 102 3.62 -9.03 0.80
C ILE A 102 3.71 -9.98 2.01
N GLY A 103 4.33 -11.15 1.83
CA GLY A 103 4.52 -12.14 2.90
C GLY A 103 3.24 -12.80 3.45
N ASN A 104 2.04 -12.44 2.97
CA ASN A 104 0.80 -13.12 3.36
C ASN A 104 0.48 -14.26 2.38
N ASP A 105 -0.33 -15.19 2.88
CA ASP A 105 -0.96 -16.24 2.09
C ASP A 105 -1.79 -15.66 0.92
N PRO A 106 -1.49 -15.99 -0.34
CA PRO A 106 -2.19 -15.46 -1.50
C PRO A 106 -3.67 -15.82 -1.58
N ASP A 107 -4.05 -17.04 -1.17
CA ASP A 107 -5.43 -17.51 -1.24
C ASP A 107 -6.29 -16.79 -0.21
N ARG A 108 -5.77 -16.64 1.01
CA ARG A 108 -6.41 -15.85 2.07
C ARG A 108 -6.53 -14.38 1.65
N PHE A 109 -5.52 -13.81 0.98
CA PHE A 109 -5.65 -12.46 0.44
C PHE A 109 -6.78 -12.38 -0.60
N ALA A 110 -6.84 -13.32 -1.53
CA ALA A 110 -7.88 -13.35 -2.55
C ALA A 110 -9.29 -13.49 -1.95
N GLU A 111 -9.46 -14.40 -0.99
CA GLU A 111 -10.71 -14.59 -0.26
C GLU A 111 -11.20 -13.28 0.37
N ASN A 112 -10.32 -12.59 1.11
CA ASN A 112 -10.70 -11.38 1.86
C ASN A 112 -10.92 -10.13 0.98
N PHE A 113 -10.33 -10.05 -0.20
CA PHE A 113 -10.38 -8.85 -1.04
C PHE A 113 -11.17 -9.01 -2.36
N SER A 114 -11.66 -10.22 -2.67
CA SER A 114 -12.46 -10.48 -3.87
C SER A 114 -13.77 -9.66 -3.94
N ASP A 115 -14.41 -9.42 -2.80
CA ASP A 115 -15.61 -8.57 -2.74
C ASP A 115 -15.28 -7.07 -2.89
N VAL A 116 -14.05 -6.67 -2.53
CA VAL A 116 -13.58 -5.28 -2.57
C VAL A 116 -13.17 -4.87 -3.99
N GLY A 117 -12.60 -5.78 -4.77
CA GLY A 117 -12.08 -5.48 -6.10
C GLY A 117 -11.62 -6.70 -6.88
N THR A 118 -11.02 -6.46 -8.04
CA THR A 118 -10.45 -7.56 -8.85
C THR A 118 -9.10 -7.95 -8.26
N VAL A 119 -8.98 -9.20 -7.83
CA VAL A 119 -7.73 -9.76 -7.32
C VAL A 119 -6.93 -10.39 -8.45
N TYR A 120 -5.68 -9.96 -8.58
CA TYR A 120 -4.63 -10.60 -9.35
C TYR A 120 -3.72 -11.37 -8.39
N VAL A 121 -3.48 -12.64 -8.70
CA VAL A 121 -2.46 -13.46 -8.03
C VAL A 121 -1.41 -13.83 -9.08
N PRO A 122 -0.12 -13.53 -8.86
CA PRO A 122 0.95 -13.92 -9.77
C PRO A 122 1.02 -15.45 -9.87
N ARG A 123 1.35 -15.93 -11.07
CA ARG A 123 1.52 -17.35 -11.36
C ARG A 123 2.93 -17.83 -11.05
#